data_AF-A0A2V7G409-F1
#
_entry.id   AF-A0A2V7G409-F1
#
_cell.length_a   1.000
_cell.length_b   1.000
_cell.length_c   1.000
_cell.angle_alpha   90.00
_cell.angle_beta   90.00
_cell.angle_gamma   90.00
#
_symmetry.space_group_name_H-M   'P 1'
#
loop_
_entity.id
_entity.type
_entity.pdbx_description
1 polymer ?
#
loop_
_entity_poly.entity_id
_entity_poly.type
_entity_poly.pdbx_seq_one_letter_code
_entity_poly.pdbx_strand_id
1 'polypeptide(L)'
;DPAILRPGRLDVKIKIERPDKSAAVDIFNKYMTAHLPIHESELRPHGGDMQATLARMIEATIDEMYSLEEENRFLEVTYANGDKEVLYFKDFASGAMVESIVRRAKKLALKRYIQVGEKGIKADDLLAAVREEFKESEDLPNTTNPDDWAKIAGKKGERIVYVKPLMGVKDKDKPRAVDRVINTGQYL
;
A
#
# COMPACT_ATOMS: atom_id res chain seq x y z
N ASP A 1 -26.03 -4.76 -11.12
CA ASP A 1 -27.47 -5.05 -11.25
C ASP A 1 -28.11 -5.09 -9.87
N PRO A 2 -28.96 -4.10 -9.50
CA PRO A 2 -29.65 -4.09 -8.21
C PRO A 2 -30.57 -5.29 -7.96
N ALA A 3 -30.98 -6.03 -9.00
CA ALA A 3 -31.86 -7.19 -8.87
C ALA A 3 -31.23 -8.36 -8.09
N ILE A 4 -29.88 -8.44 -8.02
CA ILE A 4 -29.18 -9.46 -7.22
C ILE A 4 -29.25 -9.17 -5.70
N LEU A 5 -29.54 -7.92 -5.32
CA LEU A 5 -29.56 -7.44 -3.93
C LEU A 5 -30.97 -7.44 -3.33
N ARG A 6 -31.96 -8.04 -4.01
CA ARG A 6 -33.33 -8.15 -3.51
C ARG A 6 -33.42 -9.21 -2.41
N PRO A 7 -34.37 -9.07 -1.46
CA PRO A 7 -34.61 -10.08 -0.43
C PRO A 7 -34.79 -11.50 -1.01
N GLY A 8 -34.16 -12.49 -0.39
CA GLY A 8 -34.12 -13.89 -0.82
C GLY A 8 -32.97 -14.22 -1.79
N ARG A 9 -31.98 -13.33 -1.93
CA ARG A 9 -30.79 -13.52 -2.79
C ARG A 9 -29.52 -13.22 -2.00
N LEU A 10 -28.85 -12.09 -2.27
CA LEU A 10 -27.70 -11.63 -1.51
C LEU A 10 -28.19 -10.79 -0.32
N ASP A 11 -28.75 -11.49 0.66
CA ASP A 11 -29.35 -10.87 1.86
C ASP A 11 -28.27 -10.32 2.81
N VAL A 12 -27.11 -10.96 2.85
CA VAL A 12 -25.97 -10.54 3.67
C VAL A 12 -24.92 -9.87 2.80
N LYS A 13 -24.58 -8.63 3.14
CA LYS A 13 -23.54 -7.84 2.49
C LYS A 13 -22.41 -7.60 3.48
N ILE A 14 -21.28 -8.26 3.26
CA ILE A 14 -20.10 -8.08 4.09
C ILE A 14 -19.14 -7.17 3.32
N LYS A 15 -18.90 -5.98 3.86
CA LYS A 15 -17.88 -5.07 3.33
C LYS A 15 -16.52 -5.55 3.82
N ILE A 16 -15.62 -5.85 2.88
CA ILE A 16 -14.22 -6.13 3.20
C ILE A 16 -13.46 -4.83 3.08
N GLU A 17 -13.00 -4.31 4.22
CA GLU A 17 -12.24 -3.06 4.28
C GLU A 17 -10.75 -3.30 4.03
N ARG A 18 -10.03 -2.22 3.74
CA ARG A 18 -8.57 -2.26 3.67
C ARG A 18 -8.00 -2.56 5.07
N PRO A 19 -6.89 -3.30 5.16
CA PRO A 19 -6.30 -3.60 6.45
C PRO A 19 -5.81 -2.33 7.14
N ASP A 20 -6.02 -2.25 8.45
CA ASP A 20 -5.32 -1.31 9.33
C ASP A 20 -3.94 -1.88 9.73
N LYS A 21 -3.20 -1.17 10.60
CA LYS A 21 -1.89 -1.63 11.09
C LYS A 21 -1.97 -3.05 11.68
N SER A 22 -2.94 -3.32 12.56
CA SER A 22 -3.10 -4.62 13.21
C SER A 22 -3.42 -5.73 12.20
N ALA A 23 -4.37 -5.49 11.29
CA ALA A 23 -4.71 -6.44 10.25
C ALA A 23 -3.52 -6.68 9.29
N ALA A 24 -2.70 -5.65 9.03
CA ALA A 24 -1.47 -5.81 8.27
C ALA A 24 -0.46 -6.71 8.98
N VAL A 25 -0.28 -6.58 10.30
CA VAL A 25 0.56 -7.51 11.10
C VAL A 25 0.08 -8.95 10.89
N ASP A 26 -1.23 -9.18 11.01
CA ASP A 26 -1.82 -10.51 10.83
C ASP A 26 -1.61 -11.06 9.42
N ILE A 27 -1.65 -10.20 8.40
CA ILE A 27 -1.37 -10.59 7.01
C ILE A 27 0.12 -10.91 6.85
N PHE A 28 1.03 -10.07 7.35
CA PHE A 28 2.47 -10.31 7.29
C PHE A 28 2.86 -11.64 7.94
N ASN A 29 2.28 -11.97 9.09
CA ASN A 29 2.51 -13.24 9.80
C ASN A 29 2.16 -14.48 8.96
N LYS A 30 1.25 -14.37 7.99
CA LYS A 30 0.92 -15.47 7.06
C LYS A 30 2.01 -15.71 6.02
N TYR A 31 2.81 -14.68 5.69
CA TYR A 31 3.81 -14.73 4.63
C TYR A 31 5.26 -14.78 5.15
N MET A 32 5.50 -14.24 6.34
CA MET A 32 6.78 -14.18 7.06
C MET A 32 6.78 -15.24 8.19
N THR A 33 6.99 -16.51 7.81
CA THR A 33 6.93 -17.63 8.75
C THR A 33 8.31 -18.02 9.28
N ALA A 34 8.37 -18.75 10.40
CA ALA A 34 9.60 -19.24 11.02
C ALA A 34 10.41 -20.21 10.16
N HIS A 35 9.85 -20.70 9.05
CA HIS A 35 10.55 -21.56 8.11
C HIS A 35 11.37 -20.77 7.07
N LEU A 36 11.21 -19.45 7.00
CA LEU A 36 12.00 -18.62 6.11
C LEU A 36 13.42 -18.46 6.66
N PRO A 37 14.45 -18.47 5.80
CA PRO A 37 15.79 -18.17 6.24
C PRO A 37 15.88 -16.69 6.59
N ILE A 38 16.05 -16.38 7.88
CA ILE A 38 16.35 -15.04 8.37
C ILE A 38 17.86 -14.92 8.57
N HIS A 39 18.42 -13.77 8.23
CA HIS A 39 19.85 -13.54 8.34
C HIS A 39 20.30 -13.52 9.81
N GLU A 40 21.49 -14.05 10.11
CA GLU A 40 21.99 -14.21 11.48
C GLU A 40 22.11 -12.87 12.24
N SER A 41 22.39 -11.77 11.54
CA SER A 41 22.41 -10.42 12.15
C SER A 41 21.09 -9.99 12.77
N GLU A 42 19.97 -10.48 12.25
CA GLU A 42 18.62 -10.17 12.77
C GLU A 42 18.25 -11.07 13.96
N LEU A 43 18.84 -12.27 14.02
CA LEU A 43 18.60 -13.24 15.08
C LEU A 43 19.42 -12.94 16.35
N ARG A 44 20.64 -12.41 16.18
CA ARG A 44 21.56 -12.09 17.28
C ARG A 44 20.95 -11.22 18.39
N PRO A 45 20.25 -10.10 18.09
CA PRO A 45 19.64 -9.25 19.12
C PRO A 45 18.59 -9.96 19.99
N HIS A 46 17.96 -11.01 19.47
CA HIS A 46 16.93 -11.77 20.16
C HIS A 46 17.43 -13.13 20.66
N GLY A 47 18.74 -13.33 20.75
CA GLY A 47 19.34 -14.59 21.23
C GLY A 47 18.97 -15.81 20.38
N GLY A 48 18.65 -15.61 19.09
CA GLY A 48 18.20 -16.68 18.20
C GLY A 48 16.69 -16.97 18.23
N ASP A 49 15.89 -16.21 19.00
CA ASP A 49 14.43 -16.35 18.97
C ASP A 49 13.85 -15.85 17.63
N MET A 50 13.50 -16.81 16.78
CA MET A 50 12.93 -16.55 15.45
C MET A 50 11.60 -15.78 15.53
N GLN A 51 10.75 -16.04 16.51
CA GLN A 51 9.44 -15.39 16.58
C GLN A 51 9.59 -13.92 17.00
N ALA A 52 10.43 -13.66 18.00
CA ALA A 52 10.74 -12.30 18.41
C ALA A 52 11.42 -11.49 17.27
N THR A 53 12.34 -12.11 16.54
CA THR A 53 12.97 -11.48 15.37
C THR A 53 11.96 -11.16 14.27
N LEU A 54 11.08 -12.11 13.90
CA LEU A 54 10.05 -11.89 12.88
C LEU A 54 9.09 -10.78 13.30
N ALA A 55 8.62 -10.79 14.55
CA ALA A 55 7.74 -9.74 15.08
C ALA A 55 8.38 -8.35 14.93
N ARG A 56 9.65 -8.19 15.35
CA ARG A 56 10.39 -6.93 15.21
C ARG A 56 10.54 -6.49 13.75
N MET A 57 10.87 -7.42 12.85
CA MET A 57 11.01 -7.12 11.42
C MET A 57 9.69 -6.68 10.80
N ILE A 58 8.59 -7.37 11.14
CA ILE A 58 7.24 -7.05 10.66
C ILE A 58 6.79 -5.69 11.20
N GLU A 59 6.97 -5.43 12.49
CA GLU A 59 6.64 -4.15 13.12
C GLU A 59 7.37 -2.98 12.45
N ALA A 60 8.69 -3.09 12.27
CA ALA A 60 9.47 -2.06 11.58
C ALA A 60 8.99 -1.82 10.14
N THR A 61 8.60 -2.88 9.43
CA THR A 61 8.08 -2.78 8.06
C THR A 61 6.71 -2.09 8.02
N ILE A 62 5.84 -2.42 8.98
CA ILE A 62 4.50 -1.83 9.08
C ILE A 62 4.58 -0.36 9.50
N ASP A 63 5.50 -0.01 10.40
CA ASP A 63 5.69 1.39 10.77
C ASP A 63 6.17 2.23 9.58
N GLU A 64 7.08 1.71 8.75
CA GLU A 64 7.44 2.38 7.49
C GLU A 64 6.22 2.49 6.55
N MET A 65 5.45 1.41 6.37
CA MET A 65 4.29 1.41 5.46
C MET A 65 3.16 2.36 5.88
N TYR A 66 2.94 2.52 7.19
CA TYR A 66 1.83 3.28 7.74
C TYR A 66 2.25 4.66 8.30
N SER A 67 3.51 5.03 8.12
CA SER A 67 4.05 6.32 8.53
C SER A 67 3.40 7.49 7.76
N LEU A 68 3.21 8.61 8.45
CA LEU A 68 2.64 9.86 7.93
C LEU A 68 3.72 10.88 7.53
N GLU A 69 4.97 10.43 7.36
CA GLU A 69 6.08 11.27 6.92
C GLU A 69 5.90 11.75 5.47
N GLU A 70 6.58 12.84 5.11
CA GLU A 70 6.45 13.46 3.79
C GLU A 70 6.79 12.49 2.65
N GLU A 71 7.74 11.60 2.89
CA GLU A 71 8.20 10.57 1.97
C GLU A 71 7.15 9.49 1.71
N ASN A 72 6.04 9.46 2.46
CA ASN A 72 4.92 8.52 2.28
C ASN A 72 3.65 9.20 1.73
N ARG A 73 3.70 10.50 1.42
CA ARG A 73 2.59 11.23 0.81
C ARG A 73 2.39 10.77 -0.62
N PHE A 74 1.23 10.19 -0.90
CA PHE A 74 0.96 9.62 -2.21
C PHE A 74 0.18 10.61 -3.10
N LEU A 75 -0.93 11.14 -2.59
CA LEU A 75 -1.84 11.97 -3.38
C LEU A 75 -2.37 13.16 -2.58
N GLU A 76 -2.54 14.29 -3.26
CA GLU A 76 -3.38 15.40 -2.81
C GLU A 76 -4.71 15.33 -3.56
N VAL A 77 -5.80 15.29 -2.79
CA VAL A 77 -7.16 15.30 -3.30
C VAL A 77 -7.77 16.67 -3.03
N THR A 78 -8.43 17.26 -4.03
CA THR A 78 -9.22 18.48 -3.86
C THR A 78 -10.71 18.14 -4.03
N TYR A 79 -11.51 18.60 -3.07
CA TYR A 79 -12.95 18.42 -3.02
C TYR A 79 -13.70 19.58 -3.69
N ALA A 80 -14.96 19.36 -4.06
CA ALA A 80 -15.80 20.36 -4.73
C ALA A 80 -16.00 21.64 -3.90
N ASN A 81 -15.95 21.54 -2.58
CA ASN A 81 -16.01 22.67 -1.65
C ASN A 81 -14.69 23.47 -1.56
N GLY A 82 -13.63 23.02 -2.23
CA GLY A 82 -12.30 23.63 -2.22
C GLY A 82 -11.32 23.06 -1.19
N ASP A 83 -11.77 22.16 -0.31
CA ASP A 83 -10.90 21.51 0.68
C ASP A 83 -9.84 20.64 0.00
N LYS A 84 -8.67 20.55 0.62
CA LYS A 84 -7.59 19.65 0.21
C LYS A 84 -7.26 18.65 1.30
N GLU A 85 -6.99 17.42 0.91
CA GLU A 85 -6.54 16.35 1.80
C GLU A 85 -5.37 15.59 1.18
N VAL A 86 -4.38 15.29 2.00
CA VAL A 86 -3.23 14.47 1.61
C VAL A 86 -3.47 13.05 2.07
N LEU A 87 -3.47 12.13 1.11
CA LEU A 87 -3.54 10.69 1.34
C LEU A 87 -2.13 10.10 1.32
N TYR A 88 -1.92 9.14 2.20
CA TYR A 88 -0.66 8.45 2.40
C TYR A 88 -0.77 7.03 1.87
N PHE A 89 0.37 6.37 1.62
CA PHE A 89 0.35 4.97 1.17
C PHE A 89 -0.45 4.03 2.05
N LYS A 90 -0.50 4.30 3.36
CA LYS A 90 -1.31 3.56 4.33
C LYS A 90 -2.79 3.44 3.91
N ASP A 91 -3.32 4.46 3.23
CA ASP A 91 -4.73 4.52 2.81
C ASP A 91 -5.00 3.59 1.61
N PHE A 92 -3.93 3.09 0.98
CA PHE A 92 -3.95 2.20 -0.17
C PHE A 92 -3.50 0.78 0.16
N ALA A 93 -3.18 0.51 1.43
CA ALA A 93 -2.78 -0.81 1.87
C ALA A 93 -3.81 -1.87 1.46
N SER A 94 -3.30 -3.05 1.10
CA SER A 94 -4.11 -4.21 0.74
C SER A 94 -3.34 -5.50 1.01
N GLY A 95 -4.05 -6.61 1.17
CA GLY A 95 -3.41 -7.91 1.37
C GLY A 95 -2.48 -8.30 0.21
N ALA A 96 -2.88 -7.99 -1.04
CA ALA A 96 -2.05 -8.24 -2.23
C ALA A 96 -0.76 -7.41 -2.22
N MET A 97 -0.82 -6.16 -1.76
CA MET A 97 0.36 -5.31 -1.60
C MET A 97 1.33 -5.90 -0.58
N VAL A 98 0.83 -6.34 0.59
CA VAL A 98 1.65 -7.00 1.62
C VAL A 98 2.33 -8.26 1.07
N GLU A 99 1.59 -9.11 0.35
CA GLU A 99 2.17 -10.28 -0.32
C GLU A 99 3.28 -9.89 -1.30
N SER A 100 3.03 -8.86 -2.14
CA SER A 100 4.00 -8.38 -3.12
C SER A 100 5.29 -7.89 -2.44
N ILE A 101 5.18 -7.13 -1.35
CA ILE A 101 6.31 -6.65 -0.54
C ILE A 101 7.13 -7.84 -0.02
N VAL A 102 6.49 -8.83 0.60
CA VAL A 102 7.21 -10.01 1.12
C VAL A 102 7.90 -10.79 -0.01
N ARG A 103 7.24 -10.93 -1.17
CA ARG A 103 7.82 -11.56 -2.35
C ARG A 103 9.04 -10.80 -2.88
N ARG A 104 8.98 -9.46 -2.94
CA ARG A 104 10.12 -8.62 -3.33
C ARG A 104 11.28 -8.72 -2.34
N ALA A 105 11.00 -8.68 -1.04
CA ALA A 105 12.02 -8.84 -0.01
C ALA A 105 12.77 -10.17 -0.14
N LYS A 106 12.05 -11.27 -0.40
CA LYS A 106 12.65 -12.58 -0.70
C LYS A 106 13.55 -12.53 -1.94
N LYS A 107 13.13 -11.83 -2.99
CA LYS A 107 13.92 -11.64 -4.22
C LYS A 107 15.18 -10.81 -3.96
N LEU A 108 15.09 -9.75 -3.16
CA LEU A 108 16.23 -8.91 -2.77
C LEU A 108 17.24 -9.71 -1.95
N ALA A 109 16.78 -10.46 -0.96
CA ALA A 109 17.63 -11.35 -0.16
C ALA A 109 18.34 -12.42 -1.04
N LEU A 110 17.64 -13.00 -2.01
CA LEU A 110 18.23 -13.95 -2.96
C LEU A 110 19.30 -13.29 -3.84
N LYS A 111 19.03 -12.08 -4.36
CA LYS A 111 20.02 -11.32 -5.14
C LYS A 111 21.27 -11.03 -4.31
N ARG A 112 21.11 -10.59 -3.06
CA ARG A 112 22.23 -10.37 -2.13
C ARG A 112 23.03 -11.66 -1.91
N TYR A 113 22.36 -12.78 -1.67
CA TYR A 113 23.03 -14.06 -1.49
C TYR A 113 23.88 -14.45 -2.71
N ILE A 114 23.37 -14.27 -3.92
CA ILE A 114 24.12 -14.56 -5.16
C ILE A 114 25.34 -13.63 -5.32
N GLN A 115 25.23 -12.36 -4.90
CA GLN A 115 26.28 -11.36 -5.09
C GLN A 115 27.40 -11.43 -4.05
N VAL A 116 27.06 -11.61 -2.78
CA VAL A 116 28.00 -11.49 -1.65
C VAL A 116 28.00 -12.69 -0.70
N GLY A 117 27.18 -13.71 -0.96
CA GLY A 117 27.13 -14.94 -0.14
C GLY A 117 26.34 -14.81 1.17
N GLU A 118 25.75 -13.65 1.46
CA GLU A 118 24.99 -13.43 2.70
C GLU A 118 23.59 -14.05 2.63
N LYS A 119 23.37 -15.14 3.37
CA LYS A 119 22.13 -15.92 3.35
C LYS A 119 21.08 -15.40 4.34
N GLY A 120 19.83 -15.39 3.88
CA GLY A 120 18.65 -15.07 4.69
C GLY A 120 18.15 -13.66 4.49
N ILE A 121 16.92 -13.39 4.91
CA ILE A 121 16.24 -12.10 4.77
C ILE A 121 16.68 -11.18 5.92
N LYS A 122 16.96 -9.91 5.62
CA LYS A 122 17.21 -8.84 6.59
C LYS A 122 16.04 -7.86 6.62
N ALA A 123 15.95 -7.04 7.67
CA ALA A 123 14.94 -5.98 7.72
C ALA A 123 15.09 -4.97 6.57
N ASP A 124 16.33 -4.68 6.18
CA ASP A 124 16.61 -3.79 5.04
C ASP A 124 16.01 -4.31 3.73
N ASP A 125 15.90 -5.63 3.54
CA ASP A 125 15.27 -6.19 2.34
C ASP A 125 13.76 -5.92 2.32
N LEU A 126 13.11 -5.94 3.49
CA LEU A 126 11.69 -5.60 3.63
C LEU A 126 11.45 -4.10 3.44
N LEU A 127 12.25 -3.24 4.06
CA LEU A 127 12.15 -1.79 3.91
C LEU A 127 12.42 -1.34 2.46
N ALA A 128 13.42 -1.93 1.81
CA ALA A 128 13.66 -1.71 0.38
C ALA A 128 12.49 -2.19 -0.47
N ALA A 129 11.89 -3.34 -0.16
CA ALA A 129 10.72 -3.85 -0.87
C ALA A 129 9.48 -2.94 -0.71
N VAL A 130 9.26 -2.34 0.46
CA VAL A 130 8.20 -1.33 0.67
C VAL A 130 8.41 -0.15 -0.28
N ARG A 131 9.62 0.41 -0.33
CA ARG A 131 9.97 1.54 -1.20
C ARG A 131 9.84 1.20 -2.69
N GLU A 132 10.25 0.00 -3.09
CA GLU A 132 10.08 -0.47 -4.48
C GLU A 132 8.60 -0.65 -4.85
N GLU A 133 7.79 -1.24 -3.96
CA GLU A 133 6.35 -1.41 -4.19
C GLU A 133 5.64 -0.06 -4.30
N PHE A 134 6.03 0.90 -3.47
CA PHE A 134 5.52 2.26 -3.49
C PHE A 134 5.86 2.96 -4.81
N LYS A 135 7.12 2.89 -5.23
CA LYS A 135 7.57 3.46 -6.50
C LYS A 135 6.86 2.84 -7.72
N GLU A 136 6.66 1.53 -7.76
CA GLU A 136 5.92 0.90 -8.86
C GLU A 136 4.42 1.21 -8.82
N SER A 137 3.87 1.45 -7.63
CA SER A 137 2.47 1.89 -7.47
C SER A 137 2.26 3.33 -7.98
N GLU A 138 3.31 4.17 -8.00
CA GLU A 138 3.29 5.50 -8.60
C GLU A 138 3.16 5.46 -10.14
N ASP A 139 3.82 4.47 -10.77
CA ASP A 139 3.93 4.34 -12.23
C ASP A 139 2.66 3.78 -12.91
N LEU A 140 1.59 3.52 -12.14
CA LEU A 140 0.30 3.03 -12.65
C LEU A 140 -0.76 4.14 -12.71
N PRO A 141 -0.75 5.02 -13.74
CA PRO A 141 -1.78 6.04 -13.92
C PRO A 141 -3.11 5.50 -14.50
N ASN A 142 -3.20 4.20 -14.81
CA ASN A 142 -4.25 3.66 -15.67
C ASN A 142 -5.49 3.09 -14.94
N THR A 143 -5.57 3.20 -13.61
CA THR A 143 -6.77 2.80 -12.85
C THR A 143 -7.27 3.93 -11.94
N THR A 144 -7.36 5.15 -12.47
CA THR A 144 -7.76 6.31 -11.67
C THR A 144 -9.26 6.56 -11.85
N ASN A 145 -10.12 5.60 -11.48
CA ASN A 145 -11.57 5.83 -11.47
C ASN A 145 -11.94 6.73 -10.27
N PRO A 146 -12.53 7.93 -10.48
CA PRO A 146 -13.05 8.81 -9.43
C PRO A 146 -13.84 8.11 -8.32
N ASP A 147 -14.59 7.06 -8.67
CA ASP A 147 -15.43 6.30 -7.72
C ASP A 147 -14.62 5.47 -6.71
N ASP A 148 -13.42 5.02 -7.08
CA ASP A 148 -12.56 4.29 -6.16
C ASP A 148 -11.88 5.24 -5.16
N TRP A 149 -11.65 6.49 -5.57
CA TRP A 149 -11.19 7.55 -4.68
C TRP A 149 -12.28 7.99 -3.71
N ALA A 150 -13.54 8.08 -4.15
CA ALA A 150 -14.67 8.40 -3.27
C ALA A 150 -14.86 7.37 -2.14
N LYS A 151 -14.50 6.09 -2.37
CA LYS A 151 -14.53 5.04 -1.35
C LYS A 151 -13.39 5.15 -0.35
N ILE A 152 -12.21 5.61 -0.78
CA ILE A 152 -11.02 5.78 0.07
C ILE A 152 -11.14 7.07 0.89
N ALA A 153 -11.58 8.15 0.25
CA ALA A 153 -11.88 9.44 0.85
C ALA A 153 -13.21 9.47 1.64
N GLY A 154 -13.77 8.31 2.01
CA GLY A 154 -15.07 8.12 2.65
C GLY A 154 -15.31 8.83 3.99
N LYS A 155 -14.47 9.82 4.32
CA LYS A 155 -14.60 10.73 5.45
C LYS A 155 -15.43 11.99 5.17
N LYS A 156 -15.67 12.42 3.92
CA LYS A 156 -16.36 13.71 3.69
C LYS A 156 -17.66 13.73 2.91
N GLY A 157 -18.07 12.66 2.20
CA GLY A 157 -19.30 12.69 1.39
C GLY A 157 -19.30 13.73 0.25
N GLU A 158 -18.21 14.49 0.11
CA GLU A 158 -18.00 15.54 -0.89
C GLU A 158 -17.36 14.95 -2.14
N ARG A 159 -17.78 15.45 -3.31
CA ARG A 159 -17.26 14.98 -4.59
C ARG A 159 -15.83 15.42 -4.79
N ILE A 160 -14.96 14.50 -5.16
CA ILE A 160 -13.58 14.79 -5.57
C ILE A 160 -13.60 15.47 -6.95
N VAL A 161 -12.93 16.61 -7.08
CA VAL A 161 -12.85 17.37 -8.35
C VAL A 161 -11.46 17.34 -8.97
N TYR A 162 -10.41 17.09 -8.18
CA TYR A 162 -9.04 17.03 -8.67
C TYR A 162 -8.19 16.11 -7.80
N VAL A 163 -7.26 15.38 -8.42
CA VAL A 163 -6.29 14.49 -7.76
C VAL A 163 -4.92 14.79 -8.33
N LYS A 164 -3.93 14.98 -7.46
CA LYS A 164 -2.53 15.28 -7.81
C LYS A 164 -1.58 14.33 -7.10
N PRO A 165 -0.73 13.57 -7.82
CA PRO A 165 0.36 12.81 -7.21
C PRO A 165 1.39 13.72 -6.53
N LEU A 166 1.86 13.32 -5.34
CA LEU A 166 2.81 14.07 -4.52
C LEU A 166 4.23 13.51 -4.53
N MET A 167 4.42 12.26 -4.96
CA MET A 167 5.74 11.64 -5.13
C MET A 167 6.33 11.89 -6.52
N GLY A 168 7.65 12.04 -6.56
CA GLY A 168 8.41 12.16 -7.82
C GLY A 168 8.75 13.59 -8.28
N VAL A 169 8.44 14.64 -7.52
CA VAL A 169 8.84 16.03 -7.90
C VAL A 169 10.24 16.38 -7.36
N LYS A 170 11.25 15.59 -7.75
CA LYS A 170 12.60 16.10 -7.97
C LYS A 170 12.90 15.82 -9.44
N ASP A 171 12.86 16.87 -10.25
CA ASP A 171 12.97 16.89 -11.72
C ASP A 171 11.81 16.30 -12.54
N LYS A 172 10.81 17.15 -12.80
CA LYS A 172 10.44 17.58 -14.16
C LYS A 172 9.29 18.57 -14.12
N ASP A 173 9.61 19.82 -14.46
CA ASP A 173 8.64 20.81 -14.92
C ASP A 173 7.79 20.21 -16.05
N LYS A 174 6.53 19.86 -15.72
CA LYS A 174 5.32 20.08 -16.53
C LYS A 174 4.12 19.49 -15.79
N PRO A 175 3.10 20.29 -15.42
CA PRO A 175 1.84 19.74 -14.96
C PRO A 175 1.17 19.03 -16.15
N ARG A 176 1.24 17.70 -16.21
CA ARG A 176 0.31 16.94 -17.05
C ARG A 176 -1.02 16.90 -16.32
N ALA A 177 -1.91 17.81 -16.73
CA ALA A 177 -3.29 17.82 -16.30
C ALA A 177 -3.90 16.45 -16.63
N VAL A 178 -4.24 15.68 -15.59
CA VAL A 178 -5.14 14.54 -15.72
C VAL A 178 -6.50 15.10 -16.14
N ASP A 179 -7.08 14.52 -17.19
CA ASP A 179 -8.24 15.04 -17.91
C ASP A 179 -9.35 15.55 -16.98
N ARG A 180 -9.83 16.77 -17.30
CA ARG A 180 -11.12 17.24 -16.80
C ARG A 180 -12.15 16.21 -17.21
N VAL A 181 -12.77 15.54 -16.23
CA VAL A 181 -13.92 14.68 -16.44
C VAL A 181 -15.07 15.56 -16.98
N ILE A 182 -15.18 15.64 -18.30
CA ILE A 182 -16.34 16.20 -18.97
C ILE A 182 -17.43 15.15 -18.79
N ASN A 183 -18.40 15.48 -17.94
CA ASN A 183 -19.60 14.70 -17.76
C ASN A 183 -20.40 14.80 -19.07
N THR A 184 -20.19 13.88 -20.02
CA THR A 184 -20.99 13.82 -21.23
C THR A 184 -22.39 13.39 -20.84
N GLY A 185 -23.31 14.34 -20.97
CA GLY A 185 -24.71 14.21 -20.60
C GLY A 185 -25.37 12.98 -21.22
N GLN A 186 -26.10 12.30 -20.37
CA GLN A 186 -27.05 11.25 -20.70
C GLN A 186 -28.14 11.88 -21.58
N TYR A 187 -28.26 11.42 -22.83
CA TYR A 187 -29.31 11.86 -23.75
C TYR A 187 -30.68 11.39 -23.27
N LEU A 188 -31.68 12.24 -23.56
CA LEU A 188 -33.13 12.03 -23.45
C LEU A 188 -33.60 10.72 -24.09
#